data_AF-A0A4P6UJ77-F1
#
_entry.id   AF-A0A4P6UJ77-F1
#
_cell.length_a   1.000
_cell.length_b   1.000
_cell.length_c   1.000
_cell.angle_alpha   90.00
_cell.angle_beta   90.00
_cell.angle_gamma   90.00
#
_symmetry.space_group_name_H-M   'P 1'
#
loop_
_entity.id
_entity.type
_entity.pdbx_description
1 polymer ?
#
loop_
_entity_poly.entity_id
_entity_poly.type
_entity_poly.pdbx_seq_one_letter_code
_entity_poly.pdbx_strand_id
1 'polypeptide(L)'
;MKKLLSLLALGLALSFGTAAQAQDYASTCAAQSAEKKLAGAAKTSFEKKCVADAQSNANAMCEKSAADKKLAGAAKNSHVKKCMADQQAAPAKK
;
A
#
# COMPACT_ATOMS: atom_id res chain seq x y z
N MET A 1 23.15 5.28 36.80
CA MET A 1 23.20 6.06 35.54
C MET A 1 24.40 5.68 34.64
N LYS A 2 24.70 4.38 34.45
CA LYS A 2 25.72 3.89 33.48
C LYS A 2 25.15 2.90 32.46
N LYS A 3 23.84 2.61 32.52
CA LYS A 3 23.12 1.71 31.59
C LYS A 3 22.31 2.48 30.54
N LEU A 4 22.27 3.82 30.64
CA LEU A 4 21.57 4.69 29.68
C LEU A 4 22.44 5.08 28.47
N LEU A 5 23.77 4.95 28.57
CA LEU A 5 24.69 5.26 27.46
C LEU A 5 24.84 4.12 26.46
N SER A 6 24.60 2.86 26.85
CA SER A 6 24.64 1.71 25.93
C SER A 6 23.39 1.56 25.06
N LEU A 7 22.28 2.22 25.43
CA LEU A 7 21.00 2.13 24.71
C LEU A 7 20.85 3.19 23.61
N LEU A 8 21.74 4.19 23.57
CA LEU A 8 21.75 5.25 22.55
C LEU A 8 22.58 4.91 21.31
N ALA A 9 23.45 3.89 21.39
CA ALA A 9 24.31 3.47 20.28
C ALA A 9 23.65 2.48 19.29
N LEU A 10 22.44 2.00 19.58
CA LEU A 10 21.67 1.11 18.69
C LEU A 10 20.45 1.81 18.06
N GLY A 11 20.32 3.14 18.24
CA GLY A 11 19.19 3.93 17.76
C GLY A 11 19.45 4.74 16.48
N LEU A 12 20.65 4.64 15.89
CA LEU A 12 21.09 5.46 14.75
C LEU A 12 21.46 4.62 13.52
N ALA A 13 20.63 3.64 13.18
CA ALA A 13 20.81 2.81 11.97
C ALA A 13 19.49 2.55 11.21
N LEU A 14 18.45 3.36 11.44
CA LEU A 14 17.18 3.27 10.70
C LEU A 14 16.87 4.50 9.84
N SER A 15 17.80 5.46 9.75
CA SER A 15 17.72 6.61 8.85
C SER A 15 18.54 6.37 7.57
N PHE A 16 18.25 5.27 6.87
CA PHE A 16 18.57 5.15 5.45
C PHE A 16 17.25 5.01 4.71
N GLY A 17 16.85 6.11 4.08
CA GLY A 17 15.77 6.12 3.12
C GLY A 17 16.06 5.11 2.02
N THR A 18 15.18 4.12 1.90
CA THR A 18 14.92 3.51 0.60
C THR A 18 14.06 4.50 -0.18
N ALA A 19 14.72 5.38 -0.92
CA ALA A 19 14.11 6.01 -2.08
C ALA A 19 13.72 4.90 -3.08
N ALA A 20 12.54 5.05 -3.68
CA ALA A 20 11.81 4.05 -4.46
C ALA A 20 11.34 2.88 -3.56
N GLN A 21 10.06 2.55 -3.50
CA GLN A 21 9.27 2.11 -4.65
C GLN A 21 7.80 2.48 -4.45
N ALA A 22 7.35 3.53 -5.14
CA ALA A 22 5.93 3.72 -5.45
C ALA A 22 5.60 2.81 -6.64
N GLN A 23 5.44 1.50 -6.40
CA GLN A 23 4.97 0.55 -7.41
C GLN A 23 3.64 -0.02 -6.92
N ASP A 24 2.67 0.85 -7.09
CA ASP A 24 1.41 0.89 -6.38
C ASP A 24 0.30 0.79 -7.44
N TYR A 25 -0.41 -0.34 -7.47
CA TYR A 25 -1.41 -0.78 -8.46
C TYR A 25 -1.03 -0.76 -9.95
N ALA A 26 -0.51 0.34 -10.49
CA ALA A 26 -0.13 0.46 -11.89
C ALA A 26 0.98 -0.53 -12.28
N SER A 27 1.98 -0.74 -11.43
CA SER A 27 3.05 -1.72 -11.70
C SER A 27 2.57 -3.16 -11.61
N THR A 28 1.69 -3.49 -10.66
CA THR A 28 1.13 -4.86 -10.55
C THR A 28 0.21 -5.16 -11.73
N CYS A 29 -0.62 -4.20 -12.13
CA CYS A 29 -1.47 -4.31 -13.32
C CYS A 29 -0.67 -4.38 -14.62
N ALA A 30 0.45 -3.65 -14.72
CA ALA A 30 1.35 -3.72 -15.85
C ALA A 30 2.02 -5.10 -15.95
N ALA A 31 2.48 -5.66 -14.82
CA ALA A 31 3.03 -7.03 -14.77
C ALA A 31 1.98 -8.07 -15.20
N GLN A 32 0.76 -8.00 -14.66
CA GLN A 32 -0.34 -8.90 -15.05
C GLN A 32 -0.70 -8.79 -16.54
N SER A 33 -0.66 -7.58 -17.10
CA SER A 33 -0.92 -7.38 -18.53
C SER A 33 0.19 -8.00 -19.40
N ALA A 34 1.44 -7.94 -18.93
CA ALA A 34 2.60 -8.51 -19.61
C ALA A 34 2.58 -10.05 -19.56
N GLU A 35 2.21 -10.63 -18.42
CA GLU A 35 2.02 -12.08 -18.28
C GLU A 35 0.92 -12.60 -19.21
N LYS A 36 -0.16 -11.84 -19.33
CA LYS A 36 -1.25 -12.13 -20.28
C LYS A 36 -0.93 -11.76 -21.73
N LYS A 37 0.29 -11.27 -22.00
CA LYS A 37 0.77 -10.87 -23.34
C LYS A 37 -0.17 -9.89 -24.06
N LEU A 38 -0.86 -9.02 -23.32
CA LEU A 38 -1.70 -7.99 -23.91
C LEU A 38 -0.81 -6.91 -24.55
N ALA A 39 -1.18 -6.47 -25.75
CA ALA A 39 -0.50 -5.39 -26.46
C ALA A 39 -1.50 -4.34 -26.97
N GLY A 40 -1.00 -3.16 -27.34
CA GLY A 40 -1.79 -2.08 -27.92
C GLY A 40 -2.98 -1.66 -27.05
N ALA A 41 -4.12 -1.37 -27.67
CA ALA A 41 -5.32 -0.90 -26.98
C ALA A 41 -5.84 -1.87 -25.91
N ALA A 42 -5.67 -3.18 -26.12
CA ALA A 42 -6.11 -4.20 -25.17
C ALA A 42 -5.31 -4.13 -23.86
N LYS A 43 -4.00 -3.89 -23.94
CA LYS A 43 -3.13 -3.66 -22.77
C LYS A 43 -3.61 -2.44 -21.99
N THR A 44 -3.79 -1.31 -22.65
CA THR A 44 -4.19 -0.06 -22.00
C THR A 44 -5.56 -0.17 -21.32
N SER A 45 -6.53 -0.83 -21.96
CA SER A 45 -7.85 -1.06 -21.34
C SER A 45 -7.79 -2.02 -20.15
N PHE A 46 -6.97 -3.07 -20.25
CA PHE A 46 -6.77 -4.01 -19.14
C PHE A 46 -6.11 -3.32 -17.95
N GLU A 47 -5.00 -2.60 -18.17
CA GLU A 47 -4.28 -1.91 -17.10
C GLU A 47 -5.18 -0.88 -16.40
N LYS A 48 -5.91 -0.05 -17.17
CA LYS A 48 -6.88 0.91 -16.60
C LYS A 48 -7.94 0.22 -15.74
N LYS A 49 -8.50 -0.88 -16.24
CA LYS A 49 -9.54 -1.63 -15.51
C LYS A 49 -8.97 -2.31 -14.26
N CYS A 50 -7.77 -2.88 -14.37
CA CYS A 50 -7.07 -3.50 -13.26
C CYS A 50 -6.77 -2.49 -12.14
N VAL A 51 -6.29 -1.29 -12.48
CA VAL A 51 -6.01 -0.25 -11.48
C VAL A 51 -7.30 0.18 -10.78
N ALA A 52 -8.38 0.41 -11.54
CA ALA A 52 -9.67 0.77 -10.97
C ALA A 52 -10.23 -0.32 -10.05
N ASP A 53 -10.12 -1.59 -10.46
CA ASP A 53 -10.54 -2.75 -9.68
C ASP A 53 -9.71 -2.89 -8.39
N ALA A 54 -8.39 -2.75 -8.48
CA ALA A 54 -7.50 -2.82 -7.34
C ALA A 54 -7.79 -1.71 -6.31
N GLN A 55 -8.05 -0.47 -6.77
CA GLN A 55 -8.47 0.63 -5.90
C GLN A 55 -9.82 0.36 -5.22
N SER A 56 -10.80 -0.18 -5.96
CA SER A 56 -12.11 -0.55 -5.43
C SER A 56 -11.99 -1.63 -4.35
N ASN A 57 -11.21 -2.68 -4.62
CA ASN A 57 -10.95 -3.77 -3.68
C ASN A 57 -10.23 -3.28 -2.42
N ALA A 58 -9.23 -2.40 -2.58
CA ALA A 58 -8.54 -1.80 -1.46
C ALA A 58 -9.50 -0.99 -0.57
N ASN A 59 -10.38 -0.19 -1.18
CA ASN A 59 -11.40 0.56 -0.46
C ASN A 59 -12.32 -0.39 0.33
N ALA A 60 -12.86 -1.44 -0.32
CA ALA A 60 -13.72 -2.42 0.33
C ALA A 60 -13.03 -3.14 1.51
N MET A 61 -11.76 -3.53 1.35
CA MET A 61 -10.95 -4.13 2.42
C MET A 61 -10.73 -3.17 3.59
N CYS A 62 -10.47 -1.89 3.29
CA CYS A 62 -10.28 -0.84 4.29
C CYS A 62 -11.57 -0.49 5.03
N GLU A 63 -12.70 -0.43 4.33
CA GLU A 63 -14.04 -0.27 4.88
C GLU A 63 -14.39 -1.43 5.82
N LYS A 64 -14.10 -2.67 5.40
CA LYS A 64 -14.27 -3.85 6.24
C LYS A 64 -13.38 -3.80 7.47
N SER A 65 -12.10 -3.43 7.32
CA SER A 65 -11.17 -3.27 8.44
C SER A 65 -11.67 -2.23 9.45
N ALA A 66 -12.25 -1.12 8.97
CA ALA A 66 -12.86 -0.13 9.82
C ALA A 66 -14.11 -0.67 10.54
N ALA A 67 -14.95 -1.43 9.84
CA ALA A 67 -16.14 -2.08 10.41
C ALA A 67 -15.79 -3.14 11.45
N ASP A 68 -14.78 -3.98 11.21
CA ASP A 68 -14.27 -4.98 12.16
C ASP A 68 -13.76 -4.30 13.44
N LYS A 69 -13.17 -3.10 13.30
CA LYS A 69 -12.75 -2.24 14.42
C LYS A 69 -13.88 -1.40 15.03
N LYS A 70 -15.12 -1.57 14.54
CA LYS A 70 -16.31 -0.82 14.95
C LYS A 70 -16.13 0.71 14.85
N LEU A 71 -15.31 1.17 13.91
CA LEU A 71 -15.10 2.59 13.67
C LEU A 71 -16.30 3.16 12.91
N ALA A 72 -16.80 4.31 13.38
CA ALA A 72 -17.88 5.06 12.75
C ALA A 72 -17.49 6.53 12.55
N GLY A 73 -18.24 7.24 11.70
CA GLY A 73 -18.07 8.67 11.46
C GLY A 73 -16.65 9.06 11.01
N ALA A 74 -16.10 10.11 11.60
CA ALA A 74 -14.79 10.66 11.23
C ALA A 74 -13.64 9.66 11.43
N ALA A 75 -13.72 8.79 12.44
CA ALA A 75 -12.71 7.78 12.72
C ALA A 75 -12.65 6.72 11.61
N LYS A 76 -13.82 6.29 11.11
CA LYS A 76 -13.92 5.40 9.95
C LYS A 76 -13.27 6.03 8.71
N ASN A 77 -13.64 7.27 8.39
CA ASN A 77 -13.11 7.95 7.20
C ASN A 77 -11.59 8.13 7.27
N SER A 78 -11.07 8.47 8.44
CA SER A 78 -9.61 8.61 8.65
C SER A 78 -8.88 7.28 8.54
N HIS A 79 -9.45 6.21 9.11
CA HIS A 79 -8.91 4.85 9.01
C HIS A 79 -8.90 4.34 7.57
N VAL A 80 -10.00 4.54 6.83
CA VAL A 80 -10.10 4.11 5.43
C VAL A 80 -9.11 4.86 4.56
N LYS A 81 -9.00 6.19 4.71
CA LYS A 81 -7.99 6.99 3.99
C LYS A 81 -6.57 6.55 4.30
N LYS A 82 -6.27 6.33 5.59
CA LYS A 82 -4.94 5.85 6.02
C LYS A 82 -4.67 4.46 5.46
N CYS A 83 -5.65 3.56 5.54
CA CYS A 83 -5.56 2.20 5.03
C CYS A 83 -5.35 2.18 3.52
N MET A 84 -6.08 2.98 2.74
CA MET A 84 -5.86 3.07 1.28
C MET A 84 -4.46 3.58 0.96
N ALA A 85 -4.02 4.66 1.61
CA ALA A 85 -2.65 5.17 1.46
C ALA A 85 -1.59 4.14 1.89
N ASP A 86 -1.90 3.30 2.88
CA ASP A 86 -1.02 2.22 3.31
C ASP A 86 -1.05 1.05 2.34
N GLN A 87 -2.17 0.69 1.71
CA GLN A 87 -2.20 -0.33 0.64
C GLN A 87 -1.39 0.11 -0.59
N GLN A 88 -1.30 1.42 -0.76
CA GLN A 88 -0.50 2.09 -1.75
C GLN A 88 1.00 2.11 -1.41
N ALA A 89 1.32 2.15 -0.12
CA ALA A 89 2.68 2.24 0.40
C ALA A 89 3.21 0.94 1.05
N ALA A 90 2.41 -0.13 1.15
CA ALA A 90 2.72 -1.22 2.05
C ALA A 90 3.85 -2.12 1.49
N PRO A 91 4.87 -2.41 2.31
CA PRO A 91 5.89 -3.39 2.00
C PRO A 91 5.25 -4.78 1.95
N ALA A 92 5.60 -5.54 0.92
CA ALA A 92 5.38 -6.98 0.86
C ALA A 92 5.84 -7.60 2.19
N LYS A 93 4.89 -8.01 3.03
CA LYS A 93 5.21 -8.81 4.20
C LYS A 93 5.38 -10.25 3.74
N LYS A 94 6.66 -10.63 3.69
CA LYS A 94 7.30 -11.95 3.54
C LYS A 94 7.95 -12.18 2.19
#